data_AF-A0A7C1EF47-F1
#
_entry.id   AF-A0A7C1EF47-F1
#
_cell.length_a   1.000
_cell.length_b   1.000
_cell.length_c   1.000
_cell.angle_alpha   90.00
_cell.angle_beta   90.00
_cell.angle_gamma   90.00
#
_symmetry.space_group_name_H-M   'P 1'
#
loop_
_entity.id
_entity.type
_entity.pdbx_description
1 polymer ?
#
loop_
_entity_poly.entity_id
_entity_poly.type
_entity_poly.pdbx_seq_one_letter_code
_entity_poly.pdbx_strand_id
1 'polypeptide(L)'
;MSLSSIFQRQQVANLISFSRLGFLPLIVLAGLLRQPEAFVGLFAVQLFLDAIDGFIARRLHIESDLGRRLDTVIDLAIWLPSMALFVWLVWDEFTRIFPTYPHLFIIPTITSVLMYLTAYHYLHTVSAIHLYSGKLASGLVLLLMVTMLLDRFQPLLGYLTACAGVGYHLEAMTIYFLKKEQTDENVTSFLQVFRRS
;
A
#
# COMPACT_ATOMS: atom_id res chain seq x y z
N MET A 1 27.32 -20.62 -2.67
CA MET A 1 26.83 -19.28 -3.04
C MET A 1 27.76 -18.27 -2.38
N SER A 2 28.47 -17.40 -3.11
CA SER A 2 29.48 -16.52 -2.50
C SER A 2 28.82 -15.32 -1.79
N LEU A 3 29.41 -14.88 -0.67
CA LEU A 3 28.96 -13.71 0.10
C LEU A 3 28.80 -12.43 -0.77
N SER A 4 29.65 -12.28 -1.80
CA SER A 4 29.57 -11.18 -2.77
C SER A 4 28.27 -11.17 -3.58
N SER A 5 27.75 -12.35 -3.96
CA SER A 5 26.50 -12.48 -4.72
C SER A 5 25.25 -12.15 -3.89
N ILE A 6 25.32 -12.35 -2.57
CA ILE A 6 24.25 -12.01 -1.62
C ILE A 6 24.23 -10.50 -1.37
N PHE A 7 25.40 -9.89 -1.18
CA PHE A 7 25.55 -8.45 -0.98
C PHE A 7 25.09 -7.63 -2.19
N GLN A 8 25.48 -8.05 -3.39
CA GLN A 8 25.12 -7.38 -4.64
C GLN A 8 23.61 -7.45 -4.91
N ARG A 9 22.98 -8.55 -4.50
CA ARG A 9 21.53 -8.76 -4.57
C ARG A 9 20.76 -7.87 -3.59
N GLN A 10 21.24 -7.73 -2.35
CA GLN A 10 20.64 -6.82 -1.36
C GLN A 10 20.76 -5.36 -1.77
N GLN A 11 21.85 -4.98 -2.43
CA GLN A 11 22.01 -3.64 -3.00
C GLN A 11 20.99 -3.35 -4.10
N VAL A 12 20.62 -4.32 -4.94
CA VAL A 12 19.58 -4.15 -5.96
C VAL A 12 18.19 -3.98 -5.31
N ALA A 13 17.85 -4.80 -4.31
CA ALA A 13 16.59 -4.65 -3.58
C ALA A 13 16.49 -3.28 -2.87
N ASN A 14 17.58 -2.84 -2.22
CA ASN A 14 17.63 -1.52 -1.60
C ASN A 14 17.57 -0.40 -2.64
N LEU A 15 18.27 -0.49 -3.76
CA LEU A 15 18.25 0.51 -4.84
C LEU A 15 16.83 0.72 -5.38
N ILE A 16 16.06 -0.36 -5.44
CA ILE A 16 14.68 -0.36 -5.87
C ILE A 16 13.77 0.33 -4.83
N SER A 17 13.84 -0.04 -3.54
CA SER A 17 13.12 0.69 -2.48
C SER A 17 13.54 2.16 -2.39
N PHE A 18 14.81 2.49 -2.67
CA PHE A 18 15.29 3.87 -2.80
C PHE A 18 14.77 4.57 -4.07
N SER A 19 14.55 3.84 -5.16
CA SER A 19 13.95 4.41 -6.37
C SER A 19 12.51 4.86 -6.13
N ARG A 20 11.76 4.11 -5.31
CA ARG A 20 10.40 4.45 -4.84
C ARG A 20 10.38 5.75 -4.03
N LEU A 21 11.39 5.95 -3.18
CA LEU A 21 11.62 7.23 -2.49
C LEU A 21 11.91 8.39 -3.46
N GLY A 22 12.52 8.14 -4.62
CA GLY A 22 12.79 9.15 -5.63
C GLY A 22 11.53 9.69 -6.32
N PHE A 23 10.46 8.88 -6.43
CA PHE A 23 9.17 9.32 -6.97
C PHE A 23 8.35 10.14 -5.98
N LEU A 24 8.54 9.95 -4.67
CA LEU A 24 7.77 10.66 -3.65
C LEU A 24 7.87 12.20 -3.78
N PRO A 25 9.06 12.82 -3.92
CA PRO A 25 9.17 14.25 -4.18
C PRO A 25 8.43 14.70 -5.44
N LEU A 26 8.42 13.88 -6.50
CA LEU A 26 7.74 14.21 -7.76
C LEU A 26 6.22 14.16 -7.58
N ILE A 27 5.69 13.15 -6.89
CA ILE A 27 4.27 13.03 -6.56
C ILE A 27 3.83 14.22 -5.70
N VAL A 28 4.59 14.53 -4.64
CA VAL A 28 4.29 15.68 -3.77
C VAL A 28 4.35 16.98 -4.56
N LEU A 29 5.37 17.18 -5.39
CA LEU A 29 5.50 18.38 -6.23
C LEU A 29 4.32 18.52 -7.20
N ALA A 30 3.91 17.45 -7.88
CA ALA A 30 2.74 17.47 -8.75
C ALA A 30 1.46 17.85 -7.99
N GLY A 31 1.32 17.36 -6.76
CA GLY A 31 0.25 17.76 -5.86
C GLY A 31 0.28 19.25 -5.54
N LEU A 32 1.43 19.76 -5.07
CA LEU A 32 1.62 21.17 -4.72
C LEU A 32 1.43 22.12 -5.90
N LEU A 33 1.83 21.70 -7.11
CA LEU A 33 1.65 22.44 -8.36
C LEU A 33 0.22 22.34 -8.93
N ARG A 34 -0.70 21.66 -8.23
CA ARG A 34 -2.10 21.47 -8.67
C ARG A 34 -2.21 20.81 -10.05
N GLN A 35 -1.37 19.81 -10.32
CA GLN A 35 -1.40 19.03 -11.56
C GLN A 35 -1.93 17.62 -11.28
N PRO A 36 -3.27 17.45 -11.18
CA PRO A 36 -3.84 16.21 -10.69
C PRO A 36 -3.67 15.03 -11.66
N GLU A 37 -3.58 15.26 -12.97
CA GLU A 37 -3.28 14.24 -13.98
C GLU A 37 -1.84 13.72 -13.83
N ALA A 38 -0.88 14.63 -13.64
CA ALA A 38 0.51 14.27 -13.38
C ALA A 38 0.65 13.52 -12.05
N PHE A 39 -0.07 13.97 -11.01
CA PHE A 39 -0.12 13.31 -9.72
C PHE A 39 -0.60 11.87 -9.83
N VAL A 40 -1.76 11.64 -10.46
CA VAL A 40 -2.33 10.29 -10.62
C VAL A 40 -1.45 9.42 -11.52
N GLY A 41 -0.86 9.99 -12.58
CA GLY A 41 0.07 9.28 -13.45
C GLY A 41 1.33 8.82 -12.73
N LEU A 42 1.96 9.70 -11.94
CA LEU A 42 3.13 9.35 -11.12
C LEU A 42 2.79 8.33 -10.04
N PHE A 43 1.62 8.47 -9.39
CA PHE A 43 1.13 7.50 -8.41
C PHE A 43 0.87 6.12 -9.04
N ALA A 44 0.34 6.08 -10.27
CA ALA A 44 0.16 4.83 -11.02
C ALA A 44 1.50 4.15 -11.34
N VAL A 45 2.51 4.91 -11.78
CA VAL A 45 3.86 4.39 -12.05
C VAL A 45 4.47 3.83 -10.76
N GLN A 46 4.31 4.55 -9.64
CA GLN A 46 4.79 4.11 -8.33
C GLN A 46 4.17 2.78 -7.89
N LEU A 47 2.85 2.63 -8.03
CA LEU A 47 2.14 1.38 -7.75
C LEU A 47 2.59 0.22 -8.65
N PHE A 48 2.87 0.52 -9.92
CA PHE A 48 3.34 -0.48 -10.86
C PHE A 48 4.76 -0.97 -10.53
N LEU A 49 5.66 -0.05 -10.17
CA LEU A 49 7.01 -0.38 -9.72
C LEU A 49 6.96 -1.26 -8.47
N ASP A 50 6.19 -0.87 -7.45
CA ASP A 50 5.97 -1.67 -6.24
C ASP A 50 5.51 -3.12 -6.55
N ALA A 51 4.58 -3.26 -7.50
CA ALA A 51 4.08 -4.56 -7.90
C ALA A 51 5.18 -5.45 -8.52
N ILE A 52 6.03 -4.85 -9.36
CA ILE A 52 7.19 -5.50 -10.00
C ILE A 52 8.25 -5.84 -8.96
N ASP A 53 8.57 -4.91 -8.07
CA ASP A 53 9.62 -5.03 -7.07
C ASP A 53 9.32 -6.17 -6.10
N GLY A 54 8.09 -6.20 -5.59
CA GLY A 54 7.61 -7.32 -4.79
C GLY A 54 7.66 -8.64 -5.56
N PHE A 55 7.42 -8.65 -6.88
CA PHE A 55 7.57 -9.88 -7.67
C PHE A 55 9.03 -10.33 -7.80
N ILE A 56 9.96 -9.41 -8.06
CA ILE A 56 11.39 -9.70 -8.23
C ILE A 56 12.04 -10.10 -6.91
N ALA A 57 11.80 -9.36 -5.82
CA ALA A 57 12.35 -9.64 -4.50
C ALA A 57 11.95 -11.06 -4.02
N ARG A 58 10.68 -11.44 -4.24
CA ARG A 58 10.16 -12.78 -3.90
C ARG A 58 10.79 -13.89 -4.73
N ARG A 59 11.05 -13.66 -6.02
CA ARG A 59 11.73 -14.65 -6.89
C ARG A 59 13.18 -14.90 -6.47
N LEU A 60 13.81 -13.93 -5.82
CA LEU A 60 15.24 -13.98 -5.53
C LEU A 60 15.55 -14.26 -4.04
N HIS A 61 14.54 -14.29 -3.15
CA HIS A 61 14.68 -14.50 -1.70
C HIS A 61 15.68 -13.54 -1.03
N ILE A 62 15.65 -12.25 -1.38
CA ILE A 62 16.63 -11.24 -0.95
C ILE A 62 15.98 -10.22 0.00
N GLU A 63 15.21 -10.67 0.98
CA GLU A 63 14.60 -9.77 1.96
C GLU A 63 15.41 -9.78 3.27
N SER A 64 15.73 -8.58 3.78
CA SER A 64 16.36 -8.41 5.09
C SER A 64 15.39 -7.73 6.04
N ASP A 65 15.46 -8.06 7.34
CA ASP A 65 14.56 -7.51 8.37
C ASP A 65 14.61 -5.98 8.43
N LEU A 66 15.80 -5.40 8.27
CA LEU A 66 15.98 -3.95 8.23
C LEU A 66 15.35 -3.32 6.98
N GLY A 67 15.57 -3.95 5.81
CA GLY A 67 14.98 -3.50 4.54
C GLY A 67 13.46 -3.52 4.57
N ARG A 68 12.86 -4.58 5.15
CA ARG A 68 11.40 -4.72 5.30
C ARG A 68 10.79 -3.62 6.17
N ARG A 69 11.42 -3.30 7.30
CA ARG A 69 10.97 -2.19 8.16
C ARG A 69 11.06 -0.84 7.45
N LEU A 70 12.14 -0.61 6.72
CA LEU A 70 12.33 0.62 5.95
C LEU A 70 11.28 0.74 4.83
N ASP A 71 10.99 -0.36 4.13
CA ASP A 71 9.97 -0.42 3.07
C ASP A 71 8.58 -0.07 3.60
N THR A 72 8.18 -0.59 4.77
CA THR A 72 6.89 -0.21 5.38
C THR A 72 6.84 1.27 5.78
N VAL A 73 7.94 1.83 6.31
CA VAL A 73 8.01 3.27 6.63
C VAL A 73 7.91 4.11 5.36
N ILE A 74 8.57 3.70 4.28
CA ILE A 74 8.49 4.36 2.97
C ILE A 74 7.06 4.28 2.43
N ASP A 75 6.42 3.12 2.50
CA ASP A 75 5.04 2.94 2.06
C ASP A 75 4.09 3.87 2.80
N LEU A 76 4.17 3.96 4.12
CA LEU A 76 3.38 4.90 4.90
C LEU A 76 3.67 6.35 4.54
N ALA A 77 4.95 6.69 4.36
CA ALA A 77 5.39 8.02 3.96
C ALA A 77 4.95 8.40 2.54
N ILE A 78 4.62 7.43 1.68
CA ILE A 78 4.05 7.68 0.36
C ILE A 78 2.53 7.74 0.45
N TRP A 79 1.89 6.72 1.01
CA TRP A 79 0.44 6.56 1.01
C TRP A 79 -0.28 7.67 1.76
N LEU A 80 0.14 8.00 2.98
CA LEU A 80 -0.54 9.00 3.81
C LEU A 80 -0.59 10.39 3.15
N PRO A 81 0.55 11.01 2.75
CA PRO A 81 0.50 12.31 2.10
C PRO A 81 -0.13 12.23 0.71
N SER A 82 0.05 11.12 -0.03
CA SER A 82 -0.58 10.99 -1.35
C SER A 82 -2.11 10.98 -1.25
N MET A 83 -2.69 10.26 -0.29
CA MET A 83 -4.15 10.27 -0.10
C MET A 83 -4.66 11.65 0.32
N ALA A 84 -3.96 12.33 1.24
CA ALA A 84 -4.34 13.67 1.68
C ALA A 84 -4.25 14.70 0.53
N LEU A 85 -3.15 14.69 -0.24
CA LEU A 85 -2.96 15.54 -1.40
C LEU A 85 -3.99 15.24 -2.49
N PHE A 86 -4.30 13.96 -2.74
CA PHE A 86 -5.30 13.58 -3.72
C PHE A 86 -6.67 14.16 -3.35
N VAL A 87 -7.14 13.97 -2.11
CA VAL A 87 -8.41 14.56 -1.63
C VAL A 87 -8.42 16.08 -1.78
N TRP A 88 -7.29 16.73 -1.53
CA TRP A 88 -7.14 18.17 -1.73
C TRP A 88 -7.19 18.60 -3.21
N LEU A 89 -6.70 17.77 -4.13
CA LEU A 89 -6.76 18.01 -5.57
C LEU A 89 -8.17 17.83 -6.13
N VAL A 90 -8.93 16.84 -5.65
CA VAL A 90 -10.31 16.57 -6.07
C VAL A 90 -11.34 17.10 -5.07
N TRP A 91 -11.04 18.20 -4.39
CA TRP A 91 -11.82 18.70 -3.24
C TRP A 91 -13.30 18.95 -3.57
N ASP A 92 -13.59 19.55 -4.72
CA ASP A 92 -14.95 19.88 -5.13
C ASP A 92 -15.78 18.60 -5.35
N GLU A 93 -15.20 17.62 -6.03
CA GLU A 93 -15.81 16.31 -6.24
C GLU A 93 -15.97 15.54 -4.93
N PHE A 94 -14.95 15.55 -4.08
CA PHE A 94 -14.98 14.89 -2.77
C PHE A 94 -16.08 15.46 -1.87
N THR A 95 -16.20 16.79 -1.76
CA THR A 95 -17.22 17.44 -0.93
C THR A 95 -18.63 17.24 -1.46
N ARG A 96 -18.80 17.01 -2.77
CA ARG A 96 -20.06 16.60 -3.39
C ARG A 96 -20.48 15.18 -2.98
N ILE A 97 -19.53 14.24 -2.94
CA ILE A 97 -19.78 12.81 -2.69
C ILE A 97 -19.87 12.49 -1.20
N PHE A 98 -19.00 13.09 -0.39
CA PHE A 98 -18.78 12.70 1.01
C PHE A 98 -20.04 12.76 1.88
N PRO A 99 -20.94 13.75 1.79
CA PRO A 99 -22.17 13.77 2.58
C PRO A 99 -23.11 12.58 2.29
N THR A 100 -23.11 12.07 1.06
CA THR A 100 -23.95 10.94 0.65
C THR A 100 -23.30 9.60 0.94
N TYR A 101 -21.97 9.50 0.81
CA TYR A 101 -21.24 8.24 0.97
C TYR A 101 -20.05 8.33 1.94
N PRO A 102 -20.23 8.83 3.17
CA PRO A 102 -19.11 9.06 4.09
C PRO A 102 -18.46 7.74 4.53
N HIS A 103 -19.24 6.66 4.62
CA HIS A 103 -18.79 5.33 5.01
C HIS A 103 -17.75 4.73 4.06
N LEU A 104 -17.76 5.12 2.78
CA LEU A 104 -16.78 4.65 1.79
C LEU A 104 -15.35 5.14 2.09
N PHE A 105 -15.22 6.23 2.86
CA PHE A 105 -13.93 6.82 3.23
C PHE A 105 -13.60 6.57 4.70
N ILE A 106 -14.60 6.68 5.59
CA ILE A 106 -14.39 6.54 7.04
C ILE A 106 -14.05 5.10 7.43
N ILE A 107 -14.79 4.09 6.93
CA ILE A 107 -14.60 2.69 7.34
C ILE A 107 -13.21 2.18 6.92
N PRO A 108 -12.74 2.38 5.67
CA PRO A 108 -11.39 1.97 5.29
C PRO A 108 -10.30 2.68 6.11
N THR A 109 -10.49 3.96 6.43
CA THR A 109 -9.53 4.74 7.25
C THR A 109 -9.45 4.21 8.69
N ILE A 110 -10.59 3.93 9.32
CA ILE A 110 -10.61 3.35 10.67
C ILE A 110 -9.97 1.97 10.67
N THR A 111 -10.32 1.13 9.70
CA THR A 111 -9.76 -0.24 9.61
C THR A 111 -8.26 -0.23 9.30
N SER A 112 -7.75 0.71 8.50
CA SER A 112 -6.31 0.84 8.27
C SER A 112 -5.57 1.26 9.55
N VAL A 113 -6.13 2.20 10.32
CA VAL A 113 -5.55 2.59 11.62
C VAL A 113 -5.51 1.41 12.57
N LEU A 114 -6.62 0.68 12.70
CA LEU A 114 -6.67 -0.54 13.52
C LEU A 114 -5.64 -1.57 13.07
N MET A 115 -5.44 -1.76 11.76
CA MET A 115 -4.48 -2.72 11.22
C MET A 115 -3.05 -2.38 11.68
N TYR A 116 -2.65 -1.12 11.55
CA TYR A 116 -1.33 -0.68 11.99
C TYR A 116 -1.17 -0.71 13.52
N LEU A 117 -2.23 -0.43 14.28
CA LEU A 117 -2.22 -0.58 15.75
C LEU A 117 -2.04 -2.06 16.16
N THR A 118 -2.74 -2.97 15.49
CA THR A 118 -2.59 -4.41 15.71
C THR A 118 -1.19 -4.89 15.35
N ALA A 119 -0.63 -4.42 14.22
CA ALA A 119 0.75 -4.73 13.83
C ALA A 119 1.74 -4.28 14.91
N TYR A 120 1.60 -3.03 15.39
CA TYR A 120 2.48 -2.49 16.42
C TYR A 120 2.34 -3.23 17.76
N HIS A 121 1.12 -3.61 18.16
CA HIS A 121 0.88 -4.33 19.41
C HIS A 121 1.53 -5.72 19.43
N TYR A 122 1.46 -6.46 18.33
CA TYR A 122 1.96 -7.83 18.27
C TYR A 122 3.42 -7.95 17.82
N LEU A 123 3.85 -7.11 16.88
CA LEU A 123 5.18 -7.23 16.27
C LEU A 123 6.18 -6.20 16.78
N HIS A 124 5.71 -5.21 17.57
CA HIS A 124 6.49 -4.04 17.99
C HIS A 124 7.15 -3.30 16.82
N THR A 125 6.60 -3.47 15.62
CA THR A 125 7.04 -2.82 14.40
C THR A 125 5.83 -2.49 13.56
N VAL A 126 5.94 -1.42 12.79
CA VAL A 126 4.97 -1.08 11.77
C VAL A 126 5.39 -1.87 10.55
N SER A 127 4.78 -3.04 10.37
CA SER A 127 4.97 -3.89 9.19
C SER A 127 3.65 -3.97 8.43
N ALA A 128 3.71 -3.86 7.11
CA ALA A 128 2.59 -4.12 6.22
C ALA A 128 2.89 -5.39 5.42
N ILE A 129 2.06 -6.42 5.59
CA ILE A 129 2.23 -7.65 4.82
C ILE A 129 1.78 -7.40 3.37
N HIS A 130 2.66 -7.73 2.43
CA HIS A 130 2.44 -7.59 0.97
C HIS A 130 1.47 -8.65 0.40
N LEU A 131 0.22 -8.64 0.90
CA LEU A 131 -0.85 -9.56 0.52
C LEU A 131 -1.38 -9.29 -0.89
N TYR A 132 -1.87 -10.34 -1.58
CA TYR A 132 -2.56 -10.18 -2.87
C TYR A 132 -3.83 -9.34 -2.76
N SER A 133 -4.54 -9.42 -1.63
CA SER A 133 -5.70 -8.57 -1.32
C SER A 133 -5.32 -7.09 -1.26
N GLY A 134 -4.14 -6.76 -0.73
CA GLY A 134 -3.58 -5.41 -0.73
C GLY A 134 -3.29 -4.88 -2.14
N LYS A 135 -2.75 -5.73 -3.03
CA LYS A 135 -2.52 -5.36 -4.44
C LYS A 135 -3.81 -5.12 -5.22
N LEU A 136 -4.84 -5.93 -4.96
CA LEU A 136 -6.16 -5.70 -5.53
C LEU A 136 -6.76 -4.38 -5.02
N ALA A 137 -6.68 -4.14 -3.71
CA ALA A 137 -7.18 -2.93 -3.08
C ALA A 137 -6.49 -1.67 -3.64
N SER A 138 -5.16 -1.67 -3.77
CA SER A 138 -4.41 -0.54 -4.31
C SER A 138 -4.73 -0.26 -5.78
N GLY A 139 -4.93 -1.31 -6.59
CA GLY A 139 -5.39 -1.17 -7.98
C GLY A 139 -6.80 -0.57 -8.09
N LEU A 140 -7.72 -0.98 -7.20
CA LEU A 140 -9.07 -0.40 -7.13
C LEU A 140 -9.05 1.05 -6.65
N VAL A 141 -8.19 1.39 -5.67
CA VAL A 141 -7.97 2.77 -5.24
C VAL A 141 -7.47 3.62 -6.41
N LEU A 142 -6.49 3.14 -7.19
CA LEU A 142 -6.02 3.87 -8.37
C LEU A 142 -7.13 4.09 -9.39
N LEU A 143 -7.95 3.06 -9.67
CA LEU A 143 -9.08 3.19 -10.57
C LEU A 143 -10.11 4.22 -10.04
N LEU A 144 -10.40 4.18 -8.74
CA LEU A 144 -11.26 5.17 -8.09
C LEU A 144 -10.69 6.58 -8.22
N MET A 145 -9.38 6.76 -8.00
CA MET A 145 -8.69 8.04 -8.17
C MET A 145 -8.87 8.58 -9.60
N VAL A 146 -8.70 7.73 -10.62
CA VAL A 146 -8.93 8.13 -12.02
C VAL A 146 -10.39 8.55 -12.25
N THR A 147 -11.37 7.82 -11.71
CA THR A 147 -12.78 8.21 -11.88
C THR A 147 -13.15 9.51 -11.16
N MET A 148 -12.60 9.74 -9.96
CA MET A 148 -12.81 10.99 -9.21
C MET A 148 -12.10 12.17 -9.88
N LEU A 149 -10.92 11.94 -10.46
CA LEU A 149 -10.21 12.96 -11.26
C LEU A 149 -11.03 13.43 -12.47
N LEU A 150 -11.86 12.55 -13.02
CA LEU A 150 -12.71 12.83 -14.17
C LEU A 150 -14.13 13.29 -13.79
N ASP A 151 -14.38 13.61 -12.51
CA ASP A 151 -15.69 13.95 -11.94
C ASP A 151 -16.79 12.89 -12.20
N ARG A 152 -16.37 11.63 -12.33
CA ARG A 152 -17.19 10.48 -12.72
C ARG A 152 -17.25 9.44 -11.62
N PHE A 153 -17.48 9.86 -10.38
CA PHE A 153 -17.61 8.92 -9.27
C PHE A 153 -18.73 7.89 -9.53
N GLN A 154 -18.36 6.61 -9.38
CA GLN A 154 -19.29 5.48 -9.48
C GLN A 154 -19.46 4.82 -8.11
N PRO A 155 -20.66 4.82 -7.50
CA PRO A 155 -20.88 4.24 -6.18
C PRO A 155 -20.45 2.78 -6.08
N LEU A 156 -20.73 1.97 -7.11
CA LEU A 156 -20.33 0.56 -7.15
C LEU A 156 -18.80 0.40 -7.02
N LEU A 157 -18.04 1.19 -7.78
CA LEU A 157 -16.58 1.17 -7.69
C LEU A 157 -16.10 1.62 -6.29
N GLY A 158 -16.74 2.63 -5.71
CA GLY A 158 -16.47 3.06 -4.34
C GLY A 158 -16.68 1.94 -3.31
N TYR A 159 -17.80 1.21 -3.40
CA TYR A 159 -18.06 0.04 -2.53
C TYR A 159 -17.06 -1.08 -2.77
N LEU A 160 -16.75 -1.43 -4.01
CA LEU A 160 -15.75 -2.46 -4.33
C LEU A 160 -14.39 -2.11 -3.75
N THR A 161 -13.97 -0.84 -3.87
CA THR A 161 -12.71 -0.32 -3.33
C THR A 161 -12.70 -0.40 -1.81
N ALA A 162 -13.75 0.07 -1.15
CA ALA A 162 -13.87 0.03 0.30
C ALA A 162 -13.88 -1.41 0.84
N CYS A 163 -14.65 -2.31 0.22
CA CYS A 163 -14.71 -3.73 0.60
C CYS A 163 -13.37 -4.43 0.41
N ALA A 164 -12.66 -4.18 -0.71
CA ALA A 164 -11.33 -4.75 -0.94
C ALA A 164 -10.31 -4.24 0.09
N GLY A 165 -10.31 -2.94 0.39
CA GLY A 165 -9.43 -2.35 1.40
C GLY A 165 -9.70 -2.90 2.80
N VAL A 166 -10.97 -2.96 3.22
CA VAL A 166 -11.36 -3.55 4.52
C VAL A 166 -11.01 -5.03 4.57
N GLY A 167 -11.26 -5.79 3.50
CA GLY A 167 -10.90 -7.21 3.42
C GLY A 167 -9.40 -7.44 3.60
N TYR A 168 -8.57 -6.62 2.95
CA TYR A 168 -7.12 -6.61 3.14
C TYR A 168 -6.74 -6.32 4.60
N HIS A 169 -7.31 -5.26 5.21
CA HIS A 169 -7.00 -4.90 6.59
C HIS A 169 -7.34 -6.03 7.57
N LEU A 170 -8.51 -6.67 7.41
CA LEU A 170 -8.94 -7.78 8.25
C LEU A 170 -8.07 -9.03 8.05
N GLU A 171 -7.67 -9.34 6.81
CA GLU A 171 -6.73 -10.43 6.52
C GLU A 171 -5.38 -10.18 7.21
N ALA A 172 -4.84 -8.97 7.10
CA ALA A 172 -3.57 -8.60 7.74
C ALA A 172 -3.66 -8.70 9.28
N MET A 173 -4.71 -8.15 9.90
CA MET A 173 -4.95 -8.28 11.35
C MET A 173 -5.02 -9.75 11.79
N THR A 174 -5.70 -10.59 11.02
CA THR A 174 -5.83 -12.02 11.32
C THR A 174 -4.46 -12.70 11.30
N ILE A 175 -3.60 -12.35 10.34
CA ILE A 175 -2.24 -12.91 10.26
C ILE A 175 -1.41 -12.44 11.46
N TYR A 176 -1.47 -11.17 11.84
CA TYR A 176 -0.77 -10.65 13.02
C TYR A 176 -1.21 -11.35 14.31
N PHE A 177 -2.51 -11.63 14.45
CA PHE A 177 -3.03 -12.37 15.59
C PHE A 177 -2.55 -13.83 15.62
N LEU A 178 -2.59 -14.54 14.49
CA LEU A 178 -2.25 -15.97 14.42
C LEU A 178 -0.73 -16.24 14.50
N LYS A 179 0.12 -15.35 13.98
CA LYS A 179 1.58 -15.53 13.93
C LYS A 179 2.32 -14.66 14.95
N LYS A 180 1.84 -14.67 16.20
CA LYS A 180 2.32 -13.85 17.33
C LYS A 180 3.82 -13.98 17.66
N GLU A 181 4.50 -15.06 17.25
CA GLU A 181 5.93 -15.30 17.55
C GLU A 181 6.82 -15.54 16.31
N GLN A 182 6.25 -15.80 15.12
CA GLN A 182 7.01 -16.06 13.89
C GLN A 182 6.23 -15.59 12.66
N THR A 183 6.14 -14.28 12.47
CA THR A 183 5.57 -13.72 11.25
C THR A 183 6.62 -13.81 10.14
N ASP A 184 6.65 -14.97 9.48
CA ASP A 184 7.22 -15.06 8.13
C ASP A 184 6.32 -14.21 7.22
N GLU A 185 6.72 -12.97 6.98
CA GLU A 185 5.99 -11.95 6.19
C GLU A 185 5.87 -12.34 4.70
N ASN A 186 6.45 -13.47 4.29
CA ASN A 186 6.21 -14.13 3.01
C ASN A 186 4.81 -14.75 2.85
N VAL A 187 3.91 -14.61 3.83
CA VAL A 187 2.51 -15.05 3.69
C VAL A 187 1.83 -14.16 2.66
N THR A 188 1.54 -14.73 1.49
CA THR A 188 0.91 -13.99 0.38
C THR A 188 -0.61 -14.05 0.40
N SER A 189 -1.17 -14.94 1.22
CA SER A 189 -2.60 -15.15 1.42
C SER A 189 -2.84 -15.96 2.69
N PHE A 190 -3.97 -15.73 3.36
CA PHE A 190 -4.47 -16.54 4.48
C PHE A 190 -4.38 -18.07 4.23
N LEU A 191 -4.58 -18.52 2.99
CA LEU A 191 -4.53 -19.94 2.62
C LEU A 191 -3.13 -20.58 2.78
N GLN A 192 -2.06 -19.79 2.76
CA GLN A 192 -0.71 -20.32 3.00
C GLN A 192 -0.44 -20.54 4.49
N VAL A 193 -1.16 -19.87 5.38
CA VAL A 193 -1.03 -20.04 6.84
C VAL A 193 -1.51 -21.44 7.24
N PHE A 194 -2.63 -21.90 6.68
CA PHE A 194 -3.20 -23.23 6.95
C PHE A 194 -2.44 -24.41 6.33
N ARG A 195 -1.59 -24.16 5.31
CA ARG A 195 -0.80 -25.22 4.66
C ARG A 195 0.55 -25.48 5.34
N ARG A 196 0.97 -24.65 6.30
CA ARG A 196 2.24 -24.77 7.02
C ARG A 196 2.08 -25.16 8.50
N SER A 197 0.85 -25.33 8.98
CA SER A 197 0.51 -25.94 10.29
C SER A 197 0.23 -27.42 10.14
#